data_AF-A0A963H6X2-F1
#
_entry.id   AF-A0A963H6X2-F1
#
_cell.length_a   1.000
_cell.length_b   1.000
_cell.length_c   1.000
_cell.angle_alpha   90.00
_cell.angle_beta   90.00
_cell.angle_gamma   90.00
#
_symmetry.space_group_name_H-M   'P 1'
#
loop_
_entity.id
_entity.type
_entity.pdbx_description
1 polymer ?
#
loop_
_entity_poly.entity_id
_entity_poly.type
_entity_poly.pdbx_seq_one_letter_code
_entity_poly.pdbx_strand_id
1 'polypeptide(L)' 'LCQLPDYVVRDELAQGTLVELLPELRPPPMPISAVMPTGRLVPQRVRVLLQALDRLRERARP' A
#
# COMPACT_ATOMS: atom_id res chain seq x y z
N LEU A 1 -13.64 17.83 6.04
CA LEU A 1 -12.35 17.36 6.57
C LEU A 1 -12.44 15.85 6.71
N CYS A 2 -11.50 15.09 6.14
CA CYS A 2 -11.47 13.63 6.20
C CYS A 2 -10.02 13.13 6.25
N GLN A 3 -9.84 11.85 6.60
CA GLN A 3 -8.55 11.17 6.57
C GLN A 3 -8.56 10.16 5.43
N LEU A 4 -7.55 10.22 4.56
CA LEU A 4 -7.43 9.38 3.37
C LEU A 4 -6.02 8.77 3.32
N PRO A 5 -5.84 7.55 2.77
CA PRO A 5 -4.52 7.04 2.47
C PRO A 5 -3.81 7.90 1.43
N ASP A 6 -2.52 8.13 1.62
CA ASP A 6 -1.68 9.00 0.78
C ASP A 6 -1.67 8.60 -0.71
N TYR A 7 -1.72 7.31 -1.00
CA TYR A 7 -1.69 6.78 -2.36
C TYR A 7 -2.96 7.07 -3.16
N VAL A 8 -4.07 7.45 -2.51
CA VAL A 8 -5.34 7.79 -3.19
C VAL A 8 -5.40 9.26 -3.57
N VAL A 9 -4.66 10.13 -2.86
CA VAL A 9 -4.74 11.59 -2.99
C VAL A 9 -3.44 12.23 -3.48
N ARG A 10 -2.49 11.41 -3.92
CA ARG A 10 -1.13 11.86 -4.27
C ARG A 10 -1.14 12.91 -5.37
N ASP A 11 -1.98 12.72 -6.38
CA ASP A 11 -2.01 13.59 -7.55
C ASP A 11 -2.67 14.94 -7.21
N GLU A 12 -3.73 14.92 -6.40
CA GLU A 12 -4.41 16.12 -5.94
C GLU A 12 -3.55 16.95 -4.99
N LEU A 13 -2.78 16.29 -4.12
CA LEU A 13 -1.76 16.96 -3.30
C LEU A 13 -0.67 17.59 -4.17
N ALA A 14 -0.22 16.89 -5.23
CA ALA A 14 0.78 17.42 -6.16
C ALA A 14 0.25 18.59 -7.01
N GLN A 15 -1.04 18.57 -7.36
CA GLN A 15 -1.72 19.63 -8.09
C GLN A 15 -2.14 20.81 -7.19
N GLY A 16 -2.06 20.67 -5.87
CA GLY A 16 -2.50 21.68 -4.91
C GLY A 16 -4.02 21.81 -4.80
N THR A 17 -4.79 20.87 -5.35
CA THR A 17 -6.26 20.83 -5.22
C THR A 17 -6.69 20.24 -3.87
N LEU A 18 -5.79 19.51 -3.21
CA LEU A 18 -5.88 19.13 -1.80
C LEU A 18 -4.72 19.73 -1.02
N VAL A 19 -4.96 20.01 0.27
CA VAL A 19 -3.95 20.46 1.22
C VAL A 19 -3.91 19.52 2.42
N GLU A 20 -2.71 19.25 2.89
CA GLU A 20 -2.49 18.47 4.09
C GLU A 20 -2.80 19.27 5.35
N LEU A 21 -3.46 18.66 6.32
CA LEU A 21 -3.81 19.28 7.60
C LEU A 21 -3.24 18.45 8.74
N LEU A 22 -2.78 19.14 9.80
CA LEU A 22 -2.25 18.52 11.03
C LEU A 22 -1.09 17.52 10.76
N PRO A 23 0.02 17.95 10.13
CA PRO A 23 1.14 17.07 9.76
C PRO A 23 1.78 16.34 10.95
N GLU A 24 1.70 16.91 12.14
CA GLU A 24 2.26 16.35 13.38
C GLU A 24 1.41 15.23 13.98
N LEU A 25 0.14 15.12 13.57
CA LEU A 25 -0.84 14.15 14.12
C LEU A 25 -1.10 13.00 13.14
N ARG A 26 -0.01 12.40 12.62
CA ARG A 26 -0.10 11.26 11.69
C ARG A 26 -0.62 10.00 12.40
N PRO A 27 -1.56 9.26 11.79
CA PRO A 27 -1.91 7.94 12.29
C PRO A 27 -0.71 6.99 12.14
N PRO A 28 -0.66 5.90 12.93
CA PRO A 28 0.33 4.85 12.71
C PRO A 28 0.18 4.26 11.29
N PRO A 29 1.29 3.85 10.64
CA PRO A 29 1.23 3.18 9.34
C PRO A 29 0.33 1.93 9.40
N MET A 30 -0.59 1.81 8.44
CA MET A 30 -1.45 0.63 8.31
C MET A 30 -0.90 -0.29 7.22
N PRO A 31 -0.32 -1.45 7.57
CA PRO A 31 0.29 -2.33 6.59
C PRO A 31 -0.77 -3.01 5.70
N ILE A 32 -0.43 -3.20 4.42
CA ILE A 32 -1.22 -3.99 3.48
C ILE A 32 -0.61 -5.40 3.42
N SER A 33 -1.44 -6.42 3.65
CA SER A 33 -1.02 -7.83 3.69
C SER A 33 -1.60 -8.63 2.53
N ALA A 34 -0.78 -9.44 1.88
CA ALA A 34 -1.24 -10.50 0.98
C ALA A 34 -1.47 -11.78 1.80
N VAL A 35 -2.73 -12.23 1.89
CA VAL A 35 -3.11 -13.39 2.69
C VAL A 35 -3.53 -14.55 1.78
N MET A 36 -3.13 -15.76 2.15
CA MET A 36 -3.52 -16.97 1.44
C MET A 36 -3.82 -18.13 2.41
N PRO A 37 -4.66 -19.10 2.02
CA PRO A 37 -4.90 -20.29 2.84
C PRO A 37 -3.62 -21.10 3.05
N THR A 38 -3.42 -21.58 4.27
CA THR A 38 -2.38 -22.55 4.64
C THR A 38 -2.77 -23.96 4.21
N GLY A 39 -2.96 -24.17 2.91
CA GLY A 39 -3.26 -25.47 2.31
C GLY A 39 -2.03 -26.11 1.66
N ARG A 40 -1.98 -27.45 1.61
CA ARG A 40 -0.87 -28.19 0.95
C ARG A 40 -0.71 -27.86 -0.54
N LEU A 41 -1.81 -27.54 -1.22
CA LEU A 41 -1.84 -27.29 -2.66
C LEU A 41 -2.06 -25.80 -2.95
N VAL A 42 -1.01 -25.00 -2.76
CA VAL A 42 -0.96 -23.65 -3.32
C VAL A 42 -0.54 -23.75 -4.79
N PRO A 43 -1.37 -23.30 -5.75
CA PRO A 43 -1.00 -23.32 -7.16
C PRO A 43 0.27 -22.51 -7.42
N GLN A 44 1.16 -23.02 -8.29
CA GLN A 44 2.44 -22.37 -8.60
C GLN A 44 2.27 -20.91 -9.04
N ARG A 45 1.24 -20.60 -9.85
CA ARG A 45 0.92 -19.23 -10.27
C ARG A 45 0.70 -18.25 -9.11
N VAL A 46 0.14 -18.72 -7.98
CA VAL A 46 -0.07 -17.88 -6.79
C VAL A 46 1.26 -17.62 -6.08
N ARG A 47 2.13 -18.62 -5.99
CA ARG A 47 3.48 -18.43 -5.42
C ARG A 47 4.29 -17.41 -6.24
N VAL A 48 4.25 -17.55 -7.56
CA VAL A 48 4.93 -16.62 -8.49
C VAL A 48 4.35 -15.22 -8.37
N LEU A 49 3.03 -15.07 -8.26
CA LEU A 49 2.39 -13.77 -8.03
C LEU A 49 2.86 -13.14 -6.72
N LEU A 50 2.86 -13.88 -5.62
CA LEU A 50 3.31 -13.36 -4.32
C LEU A 50 4.78 -12.94 -4.37
N GLN A 51 5.65 -13.71 -5.01
CA GLN A 51 7.05 -13.32 -5.25
C GLN A 51 7.17 -12.04 -6.10
N ALA A 52 6.34 -11.89 -7.13
CA ALA A 52 6.34 -10.70 -7.97
C ALA A 52 5.86 -9.45 -7.19
N LEU A 53 4.84 -9.59 -6.34
CA LEU A 53 4.35 -8.54 -5.46
C LEU A 53 5.41 -8.14 -4.42
N ASP A 54 6.13 -9.11 -3.85
CA ASP A 54 7.19 -8.85 -2.89
C ASP A 54 8.33 -8.02 -3.51
N ARG A 55 8.77 -8.38 -4.72
CA ARG A 55 9.75 -7.60 -5.51
C ARG A 55 9.23 -6.22 -5.91
N LEU A 56 7.93 -6.08 -6.18
CA LEU A 56 7.34 -4.77 -6.46
C LEU A 56 7.39 -3.88 -5.23
N ARG A 57 7.08 -4.43 -4.04
CA ARG A 57 7.16 -3.72 -2.76
C ARG A 57 8.58 -3.25 -2.46
N GLU A 58 9.59 -4.08 -2.68
CA GLU A 58 10.99 -3.71 -2.47
C GLU A 58 11.42 -2.53 -3.33
N ARG A 59 10.99 -2.49 -4.60
CA ARG A 59 11.28 -1.38 -5.53
C ARG A 59 10.52 -0.10 -5.19
N ALA A 60 9.32 -0.23 -4.62
CA ALA A 60 8.49 0.90 -4.23
C ALA A 60 8.86 1.48 -2.86
N ARG A 61 9.73 0.79 -2.10
CA ARG A 61 10.24 1.30 -0.84
C ARG A 61 11.28 2.40 -1.16
N PRO A 62 11.05 3.66 -0.71
CA PRO A 62 12.01 4.74 -0.91
C PRO A 62 13.31 4.48 -0.12
#